data_AF-A0A820QPR8-F1
#
_entry.id   AF-A0A820QPR8-F1
#
_cell.length_a   1.000
_cell.length_b   1.000
_cell.length_c   1.000
_cell.angle_alpha   90.00
_cell.angle_beta   90.00
_cell.angle_gamma   90.00
#
_symmetry.space_group_name_H-M   'P 1'
#
loop_
_entity.id
_entity.type
_entity.pdbx_description
1 polymer ?
#
loop_
_entity_poly.entity_id
_entity_poly.type
_entity_poly.pdbx_seq_one_letter_code
_entity_poly.pdbx_strand_id
1 'polypeptide(L)'
;MHWTRAWHTATTLSNGKILVTGGMTDGNDVLKTVELYDPLTEKWKNVSSMVHSRYGHTATLLTNGKLLVIGGQDSTGNVLNSAESFDPSTETWTVTGSMINKRSKHTASLLRNGNVLVAGGGTGGDIFPGMGP
;
A
#
# COMPACT_ATOMS: atom_id res chain seq x y z
N MET A 1 13.13 9.36 8.42
CA MET A 1 12.04 8.37 8.57
C MET A 1 11.80 8.19 10.05
N HIS A 2 10.53 8.23 10.49
CA HIS A 2 10.18 8.27 11.92
C HIS A 2 9.88 6.88 12.50
N TRP A 3 9.67 5.86 11.66
CA TRP A 3 9.38 4.49 12.08
C TRP A 3 10.30 3.50 11.37
N THR A 4 10.86 2.53 12.10
CA THR A 4 11.42 1.34 11.45
C THR A 4 10.25 0.55 10.85
N ARG A 5 10.35 0.20 9.56
CA ARG A 5 9.29 -0.54 8.88
C ARG A 5 9.82 -1.39 7.73
N ALA A 6 9.28 -2.59 7.60
CA ALA A 6 9.43 -3.47 6.44
C ALA A 6 8.10 -3.62 5.69
N TRP A 7 8.14 -4.19 4.48
CA TRP A 7 6.96 -4.48 3.67
C TRP A 7 6.04 -3.27 3.38
N HIS A 8 6.60 -2.07 3.51
CA HIS A 8 6.00 -0.82 3.09
C HIS A 8 6.19 -0.64 1.58
N THR A 9 5.54 0.37 1.01
CA THR A 9 5.88 0.85 -0.33
C THR A 9 6.40 2.27 -0.27
N ALA A 10 7.36 2.60 -1.13
CA ALA A 10 7.86 3.95 -1.34
C ALA A 10 7.61 4.33 -2.80
N THR A 11 6.88 5.42 -3.05
CA THR A 11 6.53 5.86 -4.41
C THR A 11 6.92 7.31 -4.61
N THR A 12 7.68 7.60 -5.66
CA THR A 12 7.95 8.98 -6.10
C THR A 12 6.69 9.57 -6.72
N LEU A 13 6.21 10.68 -6.18
CA LEU A 13 5.08 11.44 -6.70
C LEU A 13 5.53 12.35 -7.86
N SER A 14 4.57 12.86 -8.64
CA SER A 14 4.86 13.74 -9.79
C SER A 14 5.62 15.03 -9.43
N ASN A 15 5.57 15.45 -8.17
CA ASN A 15 6.31 16.61 -7.66
C ASN A 15 7.72 16.27 -7.14
N GLY A 16 8.21 15.04 -7.35
CA GLY A 16 9.53 14.57 -6.93
C GLY A 16 9.64 14.15 -5.47
N LYS A 17 8.61 14.35 -4.65
CA LYS A 17 8.59 13.87 -3.25
C LYS A 17 8.32 12.38 -3.20
N ILE A 18 8.78 11.71 -2.15
CA ILE A 18 8.61 10.26 -1.98
C ILE A 18 7.59 10.01 -0.87
N LEU A 19 6.50 9.33 -1.21
CA LEU A 19 5.49 8.91 -0.24
C LEU A 19 5.76 7.46 0.20
N VAL A 20 5.94 7.26 1.50
CA VAL A 20 6.10 5.96 2.14
C VAL A 20 4.80 5.58 2.85
N THR A 21 4.20 4.45 2.49
CA THR A 21 2.88 4.05 3.00
C THR A 21 2.93 2.69 3.70
N GLY A 22 2.29 2.62 4.88
CA GLY A 22 2.05 1.37 5.60
C GLY A 22 3.32 0.60 5.95
N GLY A 23 3.26 -0.72 5.90
CA GLY A 23 4.33 -1.60 6.33
C GLY A 23 4.13 -2.09 7.76
N MET A 24 5.14 -2.80 8.27
CA MET A 24 5.12 -3.44 9.58
C MET A 24 6.40 -3.09 10.34
N THR A 25 6.27 -2.73 11.62
CA THR A 25 7.42 -2.46 12.51
C THR A 25 8.09 -3.75 12.96
N ASP A 26 9.25 -3.64 13.60
CA ASP A 26 9.95 -4.77 14.22
C ASP A 26 9.14 -5.40 15.37
N GLY A 27 8.18 -4.67 15.95
CA GLY A 27 7.23 -5.16 16.95
C GLY A 27 6.02 -5.89 16.39
N ASN A 28 5.98 -6.15 15.08
CA ASN A 28 4.82 -6.67 14.34
C ASN A 28 3.59 -5.73 14.29
N ASP A 29 3.76 -4.44 14.57
CA ASP A 29 2.67 -3.47 14.42
C ASP A 29 2.49 -3.13 12.94
N VAL A 30 1.30 -3.43 12.40
CA VAL A 30 0.94 -3.03 11.04
C VAL A 30 0.54 -1.57 11.01
N LEU A 31 1.25 -0.79 10.19
CA LEU A 31 1.12 0.65 10.13
C LEU A 31 0.04 1.06 9.12
N LYS A 32 -0.73 2.10 9.50
CA LYS A 32 -1.50 2.94 8.56
C LYS A 32 -0.83 4.30 8.30
N THR A 33 0.28 4.56 9.00
CA THR A 33 0.99 5.83 8.93
C THR A 33 1.64 6.01 7.57
N VAL A 34 1.69 7.27 7.14
CA VAL A 34 2.23 7.67 5.86
C VAL A 34 3.23 8.80 6.10
N GLU A 35 4.41 8.66 5.52
CA GLU A 35 5.48 9.64 5.63
C GLU A 35 5.84 10.18 4.25
N LEU A 36 6.00 11.49 4.14
CA LEU A 36 6.45 12.17 2.94
C LEU A 36 7.89 12.62 3.14
N TYR A 37 8.77 12.22 2.23
CA TYR A 37 10.14 12.71 2.15
C TYR A 37 10.26 13.73 1.02
N ASP A 38 10.87 14.86 1.34
CA ASP A 38 11.21 15.91 0.38
C ASP A 38 12.72 15.88 0.11
N PRO A 39 13.16 15.35 -1.05
CA PRO A 39 14.59 15.24 -1.37
C PRO A 39 15.33 16.57 -1.46
N LEU A 40 14.63 17.70 -1.69
CA LEU A 40 15.27 19.01 -1.80
C LEU A 40 15.65 19.59 -0.44
N THR A 41 14.86 19.26 0.59
CA THR A 41 15.10 19.74 1.96
C THR A 41 15.64 18.66 2.89
N GLU A 42 15.71 17.42 2.39
CA GLU A 42 16.06 16.20 3.12
C GLU A 42 15.21 15.96 4.37
N LYS A 43 13.98 16.51 4.39
CA LYS A 43 13.09 16.43 5.54
C LYS A 43 12.00 15.39 5.34
N TRP A 44 11.66 14.76 6.45
CA TRP A 44 10.53 13.87 6.58
C TRP A 44 9.37 14.59 7.27
N LYS A 45 8.14 14.36 6.80
CA LYS A 45 6.91 14.86 7.41
C LYS A 45 5.88 13.71 7.50
N ASN A 46 5.20 13.58 8.63
CA ASN A 46 4.00 12.75 8.71
C ASN A 46 2.84 13.44 8.00
N VAL A 47 2.14 12.71 7.14
CA VAL A 47 0.91 13.18 6.48
C VAL A 47 -0.28 12.36 6.96
N SER A 48 -1.48 12.68 6.48
CA SER A 48 -2.70 11.93 6.78
C SER A 48 -2.47 10.44 6.59
N SER A 49 -2.91 9.66 7.57
CA SER A 49 -2.81 8.20 7.54
C SER A 49 -3.85 7.60 6.59
N MET A 50 -3.57 6.39 6.09
CA MET A 50 -4.57 5.56 5.44
C MET A 50 -5.71 5.22 6.40
N VAL A 51 -6.86 4.84 5.86
CA VAL A 51 -8.01 4.36 6.62
C VAL A 51 -7.69 3.02 7.26
N HIS A 52 -7.13 2.08 6.49
CA HIS A 52 -6.74 0.76 6.97
C HIS A 52 -5.22 0.64 7.11
N SER A 53 -4.77 0.02 8.19
CA SER A 53 -3.39 -0.45 8.31
C SER A 53 -3.14 -1.55 7.29
N ARG A 54 -1.96 -1.53 6.66
CA ARG A 54 -1.61 -2.55 5.68
C ARG A 54 -0.11 -2.70 5.52
N TYR A 55 0.34 -3.93 5.33
CA TYR A 55 1.68 -4.27 4.86
C TYR A 55 1.60 -5.26 3.69
N GLY A 56 2.66 -5.35 2.89
CA GLY A 56 2.70 -6.21 1.71
C GLY A 56 1.65 -5.83 0.65
N HIS A 57 1.18 -4.58 0.68
CA HIS A 57 0.33 -3.97 -0.34
C HIS A 57 1.19 -3.47 -1.52
N THR A 58 0.52 -3.05 -2.58
CA THR A 58 1.16 -2.31 -3.67
C THR A 58 0.68 -0.86 -3.67
N ALA A 59 1.50 0.03 -4.23
CA ALA A 59 1.17 1.42 -4.45
C ALA A 59 1.53 1.79 -5.89
N THR A 60 0.60 2.41 -6.61
CA THR A 60 0.74 2.77 -8.03
C THR A 60 0.40 4.24 -8.22
N LEU A 61 1.35 5.04 -8.70
CA LEU A 61 1.08 6.42 -9.09
C LEU A 61 0.24 6.40 -10.38
N LEU A 62 -0.95 6.98 -10.33
CA LEU A 62 -1.87 7.04 -11.47
C LEU A 62 -1.53 8.23 -12.37
N THR A 63 -2.02 8.19 -13.62
CA THR A 63 -1.82 9.27 -14.61
C THR A 63 -2.42 10.61 -14.18
N ASN A 64 -3.40 10.60 -13.28
CA ASN A 64 -3.99 11.81 -12.70
C ASN A 64 -3.22 12.36 -11.48
N GLY A 65 -2.05 11.79 -11.15
CA GLY A 65 -1.19 12.22 -10.05
C GLY A 65 -1.60 11.69 -8.67
N LYS A 66 -2.72 10.96 -8.55
CA LYS A 66 -3.10 10.30 -7.29
C LYS A 66 -2.34 8.99 -7.10
N LEU A 67 -2.08 8.61 -5.86
CA LEU A 67 -1.49 7.31 -5.55
C LEU A 67 -2.60 6.31 -5.20
N LEU A 68 -2.68 5.19 -5.91
CA LEU A 68 -3.59 4.10 -5.58
C LEU A 68 -2.87 3.01 -4.80
N VAL A 69 -3.34 2.70 -3.60
CA VAL A 69 -2.84 1.65 -2.73
C VAL A 69 -3.84 0.49 -2.70
N ILE A 70 -3.37 -0.74 -2.95
CA ILE A 70 -4.24 -1.91 -3.14
C ILE A 70 -3.80 -3.08 -2.26
N GLY A 71 -4.77 -3.73 -1.62
CA GLY A 71 -4.60 -5.00 -0.90
C GLY A 71 -3.59 -4.94 0.25
N GLY A 72 -2.86 -6.04 0.47
CA GLY A 72 -2.01 -6.22 1.64
C GLY A 72 -2.75 -6.94 2.78
N GLN A 73 -2.16 -6.92 3.97
CA GLN A 73 -2.75 -7.51 5.17
C GLN A 73 -2.80 -6.47 6.30
N ASP A 74 -3.91 -6.41 7.03
CA ASP A 74 -4.10 -5.50 8.15
C ASP A 74 -3.53 -6.02 9.47
N SER A 75 -3.68 -5.21 10.54
CA SER A 75 -3.19 -5.54 11.89
C SER A 75 -3.87 -6.75 12.55
N THR A 76 -4.98 -7.25 11.98
CA THR A 76 -5.69 -8.43 12.49
C THR A 76 -5.33 -9.71 11.72
N GLY A 77 -4.43 -9.61 10.74
CA GLY A 77 -4.06 -10.72 9.87
C GLY A 77 -5.00 -10.90 8.68
N ASN A 78 -6.01 -10.05 8.50
CA ASN A 78 -6.95 -10.14 7.40
C ASN A 78 -6.30 -9.63 6.11
N VAL A 79 -6.33 -10.45 5.05
CA VAL A 79 -5.92 -10.01 3.72
C VAL A 79 -7.01 -9.15 3.11
N LEU A 80 -6.60 -8.00 2.59
CA LEU A 80 -7.48 -6.96 2.10
C LEU A 80 -7.76 -7.13 0.62
N ASN A 81 -9.00 -6.85 0.23
CA ASN A 81 -9.38 -6.56 -1.15
C ASN A 81 -9.63 -5.07 -1.39
N SER A 82 -9.59 -4.24 -0.34
CA SER A 82 -9.82 -2.81 -0.42
C SER A 82 -8.66 -2.06 -1.08
N ALA A 83 -9.01 -0.97 -1.77
CA ALA A 83 -8.06 0.00 -2.28
C ALA A 83 -8.36 1.40 -1.74
N GLU A 84 -7.31 2.20 -1.57
CA GLU A 84 -7.39 3.57 -1.10
C GLU A 84 -6.58 4.48 -2.03
N SER A 85 -7.11 5.66 -2.35
CA SER A 85 -6.40 6.65 -3.16
C SER A 85 -5.96 7.82 -2.29
N PHE A 86 -4.69 8.20 -2.39
CA PHE A 86 -4.16 9.44 -1.85
C PHE A 86 -4.15 10.54 -2.89
N ASP A 87 -4.68 11.70 -2.52
CA ASP A 87 -4.61 12.92 -3.32
C ASP A 87 -3.51 13.83 -2.76
N PRO A 88 -2.39 14.01 -3.48
CA PRO A 88 -1.29 14.86 -3.02
C PRO A 88 -1.64 16.34 -2.91
N SER A 89 -2.69 16.82 -3.60
CA SER A 89 -3.08 18.24 -3.57
C SER A 89 -3.77 18.63 -2.26
N THR A 90 -4.50 17.67 -1.66
CA THR A 90 -5.23 17.85 -0.41
C THR A 90 -4.60 17.11 0.76
N GLU A 91 -3.59 16.27 0.50
CA GLU A 91 -3.00 15.34 1.47
C GLU A 91 -4.06 14.45 2.16
N THR A 92 -5.08 14.00 1.42
CA THR A 92 -6.18 13.17 1.94
C THR A 92 -6.23 11.79 1.32
N TRP A 93 -6.75 10.84 2.10
CA TRP A 93 -7.04 9.47 1.66
C TRP A 93 -8.54 9.27 1.45
N THR A 94 -8.89 8.46 0.46
CA THR A 94 -10.27 8.06 0.20
C THR A 94 -10.30 6.57 -0.09
N VAL A 95 -11.21 5.83 0.55
CA VAL A 95 -11.48 4.43 0.19
C VAL A 95 -12.15 4.42 -1.18
N THR A 96 -11.67 3.56 -2.07
CA THR A 96 -12.15 3.47 -3.46
C THR A 96 -12.68 2.07 -3.76
N GLY A 97 -12.64 1.66 -5.03
CA GLY A 97 -13.04 0.32 -5.46
C GLY A 97 -12.30 -0.79 -4.71
N SER A 98 -12.79 -2.01 -4.90
CA SER A 98 -12.21 -3.21 -4.27
C SER A 98 -11.93 -4.27 -5.32
N MET A 99 -10.90 -5.07 -5.11
CA MET A 99 -10.68 -6.29 -5.87
C MET A 99 -11.77 -7.32 -5.56
N ILE A 100 -12.09 -8.18 -6.52
CA ILE A 100 -12.99 -9.33 -6.29
C ILE A 100 -12.35 -10.28 -5.27
N ASN A 101 -11.06 -10.55 -5.43
CA ASN A 101 -10.30 -11.44 -4.55
C ASN A 101 -9.29 -10.64 -3.73
N LYS A 102 -9.22 -10.93 -2.43
CA LYS A 102 -8.23 -10.36 -1.51
C LYS A 102 -6.82 -10.82 -1.90
N ARG A 103 -5.82 -9.93 -1.82
CA ARG A 103 -4.42 -10.26 -2.19
C ARG A 103 -3.42 -9.51 -1.32
N SER A 104 -2.40 -10.20 -0.84
CA SER A 104 -1.18 -9.62 -0.26
C SER A 104 0.05 -10.10 -1.01
N LYS A 105 1.15 -9.33 -0.93
CA LYS A 105 2.44 -9.63 -1.61
C LYS A 105 2.27 -9.85 -3.12
N HIS A 106 1.32 -9.16 -3.73
CA HIS A 106 1.05 -9.17 -5.17
C HIS A 106 1.88 -8.09 -5.87
N THR A 107 1.80 -8.05 -7.21
CA THR A 107 2.32 -6.95 -8.01
C THR A 107 1.17 -6.17 -8.64
N ALA A 108 1.39 -4.89 -8.89
CA ALA A 108 0.45 -4.02 -9.59
C ALA A 108 1.17 -3.25 -10.69
N SER A 109 0.52 -3.07 -11.83
CA SER A 109 1.07 -2.35 -12.97
C SER A 109 0.01 -1.43 -13.56
N LEU A 110 0.36 -0.15 -13.70
CA LEU A 110 -0.45 0.82 -14.42
C LEU A 110 -0.42 0.50 -15.92
N LEU A 111 -1.59 0.32 -16.50
CA LEU A 111 -1.77 0.12 -17.93
C LEU A 111 -1.94 1.47 -18.64
N ARG A 112 -1.65 1.51 -19.95
CA ARG A 112 -1.77 2.73 -20.77
C ARG A 112 -3.17 3.35 -20.80
N ASN A 113 -4.20 2.54 -20.58
CA ASN A 113 -5.58 2.98 -20.52
C ASN A 113 -6.00 3.53 -19.14
N GLY A 114 -5.06 3.63 -18.18
CA GLY A 114 -5.33 4.14 -16.83
C GLY A 114 -5.79 3.08 -15.82
N ASN A 115 -6.05 1.84 -16.25
CA ASN A 115 -6.40 0.75 -15.34
C ASN A 115 -5.14 0.23 -14.62
N VAL A 116 -5.32 -0.33 -13.43
CA VAL A 116 -4.25 -1.02 -12.70
C VAL A 116 -4.48 -2.52 -12.76
N LEU A 117 -3.55 -3.23 -13.41
CA LEU A 117 -3.53 -4.69 -13.43
C LEU A 117 -2.89 -5.20 -12.14
N VAL A 118 -3.60 -6.08 -11.42
CA VAL A 118 -3.10 -6.73 -10.21
C VAL A 118 -2.89 -8.22 -10.48
N ALA A 119 -1.69 -8.73 -10.19
CA ALA A 119 -1.31 -10.11 -10.47
C ALA A 119 -0.52 -10.76 -9.32
N GLY A 120 -0.71 -12.07 -9.15
CA GLY A 120 -0.04 -12.87 -8.13
C GLY A 120 -0.52 -12.58 -6.69
N GLY A 121 0.37 -12.80 -5.73
CA GLY A 121 0.09 -12.70 -4.30
C GLY A 121 -0.77 -13.85 -3.76
N GLY A 122 -1.00 -13.83 -2.44
CA GLY A 122 -1.76 -14.86 -1.72
C GLY A 122 -2.88 -14.27 -0.86
N THR A 123 -3.79 -15.14 -0.41
CA THR A 123 -4.93 -14.79 0.44
C THR A 123 -4.66 -14.89 1.94
N GLY A 124 -3.47 -15.37 2.32
CA GLY A 124 -3.08 -15.67 3.70
C GLY A 124 -3.78 -16.93 4.21
N GLY A 125 -2.99 -17.92 4.65
CA GLY A 125 -3.51 -19.20 5.18
C GLY A 125 -4.03 -20.14 4.11
N ASP A 126 -3.14 -20.72 3.31
CA ASP A 126 -3.47 -21.90 2.51
C ASP A 126 -3.25 -23.13 3.41
N ILE A 127 -4.32 -23.63 4.04
CA ILE A 127 -4.31 -25.00 4.58
C ILE A 127 -4.36 -25.95 3.39
N PHE A 128 -3.22 -26.54 3.06
CA PHE A 128 -3.19 -27.72 2.20
C PHE A 128 -3.68 -28.91 3.05
N PRO A 129 -4.90 -29.45 2.86
CA PRO A 129 -5.16 -30.78 3.36
C PRO A 129 -4.14 -31.69 2.66
N GLY A 130 -3.28 -32.33 3.45
CA GLY A 130 -2.21 -33.15 2.94
C GLY A 130 -2.75 -34.11 1.88
N MET A 131 -2.04 -34.22 0.77
CA MET A 131 -2.22 -35.38 -0.09
C MET A 131 -1.83 -36.58 0.77
N GLY A 132 -2.85 -37.28 1.28
CA GLY A 132 -2.68 -38.59 1.87
C GLY A 132 -2.00 -39.54 0.87
N PRO A 133 -1.38 -40.62 1.37
CA PRO A 133 -0.38 -41.42 0.68
C PRO A 133 -0.78 -41.91 -0.71
#